data_AF-A0A4U5QCW6-F1
#
_entry.id   AF-A0A4U5QCW6-F1
#
_cell.length_a   1.000
_cell.length_b   1.000
_cell.length_c   1.000
_cell.angle_alpha   90.00
_cell.angle_beta   90.00
_cell.angle_gamma   90.00
#
_symmetry.space_group_name_H-M   'P 1'
#
loop_
_entity.id
_entity.type
_entity.pdbx_description
1 polymer ?
#
loop_
_entity_poly.entity_id
_entity_poly.type
_entity_poly.pdbx_seq_one_letter_code
_entity_poly.pdbx_strand_id
1 'polypeptide(L)'
;MAKVEYGMSYVKMVALSNQTKFYAPEPFDVGRVLQAEIISDGQQFTLTTTCAIDPAAGLGSYVEALVRKHDVEFNVVVTQMNGLDHTSESIHVLHVGKMRMKLRKGKSTIAKEYYSTSMQLCGVRGGGNAAAQALFWQAKKGVSFVLAFESARERNAAIMLARRFAFDCNIMLAGPDDRAPLGS
;
A
#
# COMPACT_ATOMS: atom_id res chain seq x y z
N MET A 1 17.09 -37.61 2.34
CA MET A 1 15.85 -37.06 2.94
C MET A 1 15.71 -35.63 2.47
N ALA A 2 14.84 -35.37 1.49
CA ALA A 2 14.51 -34.02 1.07
C ALA A 2 13.63 -33.40 2.17
N LYS A 3 14.08 -32.28 2.74
CA LYS A 3 13.31 -31.53 3.73
C LYS A 3 12.20 -30.81 2.96
N VAL A 4 10.97 -31.20 3.20
CA VAL A 4 9.78 -30.47 2.74
C VAL A 4 9.78 -29.14 3.50
N GLU A 5 10.24 -28.07 2.85
CA GLU A 5 10.06 -26.70 3.36
C GLU A 5 8.61 -26.30 3.12
N TYR A 6 7.79 -26.35 4.18
CA TYR A 6 6.54 -25.63 4.22
C TYR A 6 6.90 -24.14 4.13
N GLY A 7 6.76 -23.57 2.93
CA GLY A 7 7.09 -22.19 2.64
C GLY A 7 6.25 -21.21 3.45
N MET A 8 6.73 -20.86 4.64
CA MET A 8 6.25 -19.69 5.35
C MET A 8 6.69 -18.47 4.53
N SER A 9 5.74 -17.84 3.83
CA SER A 9 5.97 -16.60 3.10
C SER A 9 6.12 -15.46 4.11
N TYR A 10 7.37 -15.14 4.46
CA TYR A 10 7.67 -13.98 5.30
C TYR A 10 7.79 -12.70 4.47
N VAL A 11 7.32 -11.58 5.01
CA VAL A 11 7.68 -10.26 4.49
C VAL A 11 8.87 -9.77 5.31
N LYS A 12 10.03 -9.67 4.66
CA LYS A 12 11.26 -9.21 5.28
C LYS A 12 11.31 -7.69 5.29
N MET A 13 11.36 -7.13 6.49
CA MET A 13 11.59 -5.72 6.72
C MET A 13 13.05 -5.48 7.12
N VAL A 14 13.76 -4.68 6.34
CA VAL A 14 15.14 -4.30 6.66
C VAL A 14 15.18 -2.81 7.01
N ALA A 15 15.50 -2.49 8.27
CA ALA A 15 15.79 -1.13 8.69
C ALA A 15 17.29 -0.86 8.54
N LEU A 16 17.68 -0.07 7.54
CA LEU A 16 19.08 0.24 7.21
C LEU A 16 19.57 1.60 7.75
N SER A 17 18.87 2.25 8.69
CA SER A 17 19.20 3.63 9.10
C SER A 17 18.74 4.00 10.51
N ASN A 18 19.43 4.97 11.15
CA ASN A 18 19.16 5.61 12.45
C ASN A 18 17.79 6.32 12.61
N GLN A 19 16.83 6.08 11.73
CA GLN A 19 15.48 6.61 11.84
C GLN A 19 14.51 5.46 12.12
N THR A 20 13.70 5.60 13.17
CA THR A 20 12.63 4.64 13.51
C THR A 20 11.63 4.57 12.37
N LYS A 21 11.72 3.52 11.54
CA LYS A 21 10.75 3.24 10.48
C LYS A 21 9.63 2.40 11.08
N PHE A 22 8.44 2.97 11.13
CA PHE A 22 7.23 2.25 11.51
C PHE A 22 6.68 1.50 10.29
N TYR A 23 6.27 0.25 10.51
CA TYR A 23 5.51 -0.51 9.54
C TYR A 23 4.06 -0.58 9.95
N ALA A 24 3.18 -0.27 9.01
CA ALA A 24 1.76 -0.53 9.17
C ALA A 24 1.34 -1.59 8.15
N PRO A 25 0.87 -2.76 8.59
CA PRO A 25 0.45 -3.82 7.69
C PRO A 25 -0.53 -3.35 6.61
N GLU A 26 -0.41 -3.92 5.43
CA GLU A 26 -1.23 -3.65 4.26
C GLU A 26 -1.88 -4.95 3.73
N PRO A 27 -2.78 -4.89 2.72
CA PRO A 27 -3.56 -6.06 2.30
C PRO A 27 -2.73 -7.30 1.89
N PHE A 28 -1.50 -7.16 1.39
CA PHE A 28 -0.66 -8.32 1.08
C PHE A 28 0.00 -8.97 2.30
N ASP A 29 -0.03 -8.33 3.47
CA ASP A 29 0.51 -8.89 4.71
C ASP A 29 -0.48 -9.82 5.41
N VAL A 30 -1.77 -9.74 5.09
CA VAL A 30 -2.82 -10.55 5.71
C VAL A 30 -2.52 -12.04 5.52
N GLY A 31 -2.58 -12.80 6.62
CA GLY A 31 -2.24 -14.22 6.64
C GLY A 31 -0.73 -14.51 6.68
N ARG A 32 0.13 -13.49 6.74
CA ARG A 32 1.59 -13.65 6.81
C ARG A 32 2.13 -13.30 8.19
N VAL A 33 3.19 -14.00 8.60
CA VAL A 33 4.03 -13.59 9.73
C VAL A 33 5.04 -12.56 9.20
N LEU A 34 5.14 -11.42 9.88
CA LEU A 34 6.09 -10.37 9.49
C LEU A 34 7.41 -10.57 10.24
N GLN A 35 8.53 -10.28 9.57
CA GLN A 35 9.86 -10.38 10.15
C GLN A 35 10.57 -9.03 10.01
N ALA A 36 11.17 -8.56 11.10
CA ALA A 36 12.04 -7.39 11.13
C ALA A 36 13.47 -7.82 11.47
N GLU A 37 14.43 -7.38 10.65
CA GLU A 37 15.86 -7.48 10.98
C GLU A 37 16.35 -6.11 11.46
N ILE A 38 16.93 -6.09 12.66
CA ILE A 38 17.42 -4.89 13.35
C ILE A 38 18.93 -5.03 13.52
N ILE A 39 19.67 -4.02 13.07
CA ILE A 39 21.12 -3.93 13.28
C ILE A 39 21.38 -2.78 14.25
N SER A 40 21.93 -3.07 15.43
CA SER A 40 22.29 -2.08 16.46
C SER A 40 23.65 -2.42 17.04
N ASP A 41 24.55 -1.44 17.12
CA ASP A 41 25.89 -1.59 17.70
C ASP A 41 26.70 -2.78 17.14
N GLY A 42 26.56 -3.04 15.84
CA GLY A 42 27.22 -4.16 15.16
C GLY A 42 26.59 -5.54 15.43
N GLN A 43 25.50 -5.60 16.20
CA GLN A 43 24.73 -6.83 16.45
C GLN A 43 23.47 -6.86 15.58
N GLN A 44 23.10 -8.06 15.12
CA GLN A 44 21.89 -8.30 14.33
C GLN A 44 20.86 -9.09 15.13
N PHE A 45 19.65 -8.54 15.22
CA PHE A 45 18.48 -9.15 15.84
C PHE A 45 17.42 -9.44 14.79
N THR A 46 16.73 -10.57 14.94
CA THR A 46 15.55 -10.90 14.12
C THR A 46 14.34 -10.99 15.04
N LEU A 47 13.32 -10.21 14.73
CA LEU A 47 12.02 -10.23 15.41
C LEU A 47 10.95 -10.68 14.44
N THR A 48 9.96 -11.41 14.93
CA THR A 48 8.78 -11.79 14.16
C THR A 48 7.51 -11.42 14.89
N THR A 49 6.41 -11.24 14.17
CA THR A 49 5.10 -11.21 14.80
C THR A 49 4.80 -12.54 15.48
N THR A 50 4.01 -12.51 16.56
CA THR A 50 3.62 -13.70 17.32
C THR A 50 2.71 -14.63 16.52
N CYS A 51 1.89 -14.06 15.64
CA CYS A 51 1.00 -14.76 14.73
C CYS A 51 0.97 -14.08 13.35
N ALA A 52 0.24 -14.69 12.43
CA ALA A 52 -0.05 -14.09 11.13
C ALA A 52 -0.92 -12.82 11.30
N ILE A 53 -0.79 -11.88 10.37
CA ILE A 53 -1.64 -10.67 10.39
C ILE A 53 -3.09 -11.04 10.11
N ASP A 54 -3.98 -10.66 11.02
CA ASP A 54 -5.41 -10.91 10.89
C ASP A 54 -6.04 -10.04 9.78
N PRO A 55 -7.06 -10.56 9.08
CA PRO A 55 -7.84 -9.75 8.16
C PRO A 55 -8.67 -8.70 8.90
N ALA A 56 -8.87 -7.54 8.29
CA ALA A 56 -9.80 -6.54 8.81
C ALA A 56 -11.26 -6.99 8.62
N ALA A 57 -11.99 -7.18 9.73
CA ALA A 57 -13.38 -7.63 9.71
C ALA A 57 -14.27 -6.73 8.84
N GLY A 58 -15.01 -7.34 7.91
CA GLY A 58 -15.93 -6.62 7.00
C GLY A 58 -15.26 -5.73 5.95
N LEU A 59 -13.92 -5.78 5.79
CA LEU A 59 -13.25 -5.05 4.72
C LEU A 59 -13.51 -5.69 3.35
N GLY A 60 -13.49 -7.02 3.26
CA GLY A 60 -13.76 -7.73 2.01
C GLY A 60 -15.16 -7.44 1.45
N SER A 61 -16.20 -7.54 2.28
CA SER A 61 -17.57 -7.21 1.86
C SER A 61 -17.74 -5.75 1.47
N TYR A 62 -17.02 -4.84 2.14
CA TYR A 62 -16.99 -3.43 1.76
C TYR A 62 -16.39 -3.23 0.37
N VAL A 63 -15.23 -3.85 0.09
CA VAL A 63 -14.58 -3.77 -1.23
C VAL A 63 -15.47 -4.36 -2.33
N GLU A 64 -16.14 -5.49 -2.09
CA GLU A 64 -17.07 -6.09 -3.06
C GLU A 64 -18.27 -5.18 -3.37
N ALA A 65 -18.74 -4.39 -2.39
CA ALA A 65 -19.75 -3.37 -2.66
C ALA A 65 -19.20 -2.22 -3.52
N LEU A 66 -17.93 -1.83 -3.30
CA LEU A 66 -17.26 -0.78 -4.06
C LEU A 66 -16.97 -1.17 -5.52
N VAL A 67 -16.61 -2.44 -5.79
CA VAL A 67 -16.35 -2.97 -7.14
C VAL A 67 -17.53 -2.79 -8.10
N ARG A 68 -18.76 -2.75 -7.56
CA ARG A 68 -19.99 -2.52 -8.36
C ARG A 68 -20.06 -1.10 -8.94
N LYS A 69 -19.32 -0.14 -8.36
CA LYS A 69 -19.24 1.24 -8.84
C LYS A 69 -18.17 1.35 -9.93
N HIS A 70 -18.40 2.20 -10.93
CA HIS A 70 -17.43 2.41 -12.03
C HIS A 70 -16.20 3.24 -11.60
N ASP A 71 -16.40 4.13 -10.63
CA ASP A 71 -15.41 5.03 -10.07
C ASP A 71 -15.78 5.26 -8.60
N VAL A 72 -14.80 5.18 -7.71
CA VAL A 72 -14.97 5.39 -6.26
C VAL A 72 -14.05 6.51 -5.82
N GLU A 73 -14.59 7.41 -5.02
CA GLU A 73 -13.90 8.59 -4.52
C GLU A 73 -13.52 8.41 -3.05
N PHE A 74 -12.30 8.80 -2.72
CA PHE A 74 -11.77 8.83 -1.36
C PHE A 74 -11.22 10.24 -1.08
N ASN A 75 -11.61 10.81 0.06
CA ASN A 75 -10.98 12.02 0.56
C ASN A 75 -9.59 11.69 1.07
N VAL A 76 -8.60 12.44 0.62
CA VAL A 76 -7.20 12.26 1.02
C VAL A 76 -6.50 13.59 1.22
N VAL A 77 -5.50 13.60 2.07
CA VAL A 77 -4.50 14.68 2.16
C VAL A 77 -3.21 14.19 1.54
N VAL A 78 -2.59 15.01 0.69
CA VAL A 78 -1.28 14.68 0.11
C VAL A 78 -0.22 15.08 1.12
N THR A 79 0.52 14.13 1.67
CA THR A 79 1.59 14.41 2.64
C THR A 79 2.97 14.42 2.00
N GLN A 80 3.14 13.77 0.84
CA GLN A 80 4.36 13.87 0.03
C GLN A 80 4.03 13.87 -1.46
N MET A 81 4.84 14.60 -2.24
CA MET A 81 4.85 14.58 -3.70
C MET A 81 6.28 14.35 -4.18
N ASN A 82 6.49 13.33 -5.02
CA ASN A 82 7.80 12.97 -5.58
C ASN A 82 8.91 12.80 -4.51
N GLY A 83 8.54 12.26 -3.35
CA GLY A 83 9.45 12.04 -2.21
C GLY A 83 9.76 13.29 -1.38
N LEU A 84 9.16 14.43 -1.71
CA LEU A 84 9.28 15.67 -0.94
C LEU A 84 8.02 15.88 -0.09
N ASP A 85 8.21 16.33 1.14
CA ASP A 85 7.10 16.64 2.04
C ASP A 85 6.20 17.74 1.45
N HIS A 86 4.90 17.51 1.54
CA HIS A 86 3.87 18.43 1.11
C HIS A 86 3.14 18.97 2.34
N THR A 87 3.32 20.25 2.63
CA THR A 87 2.83 20.88 3.87
C THR A 87 1.37 21.30 3.81
N SER A 88 0.69 21.16 2.66
CA SER A 88 -0.70 21.58 2.52
C SER A 88 -1.65 20.53 3.08
N GLU A 89 -2.50 20.93 4.03
CA GLU A 89 -3.57 20.10 4.59
C GLU A 89 -4.85 20.13 3.74
N SER A 90 -4.77 20.61 2.49
CA SER A 90 -5.94 20.67 1.61
C SER A 90 -6.48 19.27 1.33
N ILE A 91 -7.80 19.11 1.43
CA ILE A 91 -8.47 17.87 1.02
C ILE A 91 -8.42 17.75 -0.51
N HIS A 92 -7.99 16.57 -0.95
CA HIS A 92 -7.98 16.11 -2.32
C HIS A 92 -8.95 14.94 -2.46
N VAL A 93 -9.31 14.62 -3.70
CA VAL A 93 -10.12 13.45 -4.01
C VAL A 93 -9.30 12.49 -4.85
N LEU A 94 -9.05 11.30 -4.31
CA LEU A 94 -8.51 10.17 -5.05
C LEU A 94 -9.67 9.39 -5.66
N HIS A 95 -9.68 9.31 -6.98
CA HIS A 95 -10.57 8.45 -7.74
C HIS A 95 -9.86 7.12 -8.05
N VAL A 96 -10.52 6.02 -7.70
CA VAL A 96 -10.15 4.65 -8.05
C VAL A 96 -11.22 4.10 -8.97
N GLY A 97 -10.94 4.10 -10.28
CA GLY A 97 -11.88 3.66 -11.30
C GLY A 97 -11.37 2.46 -12.07
N LYS A 98 -12.28 1.77 -12.78
CA LYS A 98 -12.00 0.47 -13.43
C LYS A 98 -10.76 0.43 -14.32
N MET A 99 -10.37 1.55 -14.94
CA MET A 99 -9.24 1.61 -15.87
C MET A 99 -8.08 2.49 -15.40
N ARG A 100 -8.27 3.31 -14.36
CA ARG A 100 -7.33 4.39 -14.03
C ARG A 100 -7.50 4.88 -12.60
N MET A 101 -6.42 5.47 -12.09
CA MET A 101 -6.44 6.28 -10.87
C MET A 101 -6.26 7.77 -11.21
N LYS A 102 -6.91 8.64 -10.43
CA LYS A 102 -6.85 10.08 -10.64
C LYS A 102 -6.92 10.84 -9.31
N LEU A 103 -5.98 11.75 -9.08
CA LEU A 103 -5.96 12.64 -7.93
C LEU A 103 -6.40 14.05 -8.35
N ARG A 104 -7.33 14.64 -7.61
CA ARG A 104 -7.86 15.99 -7.87
C ARG A 104 -7.80 16.89 -6.64
N LYS A 105 -7.65 18.19 -6.89
CA LYS A 105 -7.88 19.27 -5.92
C LYS A 105 -8.98 20.18 -6.47
N GLY A 106 -10.17 20.12 -5.88
CA GLY A 106 -11.34 20.80 -6.45
C GLY A 106 -11.60 20.38 -7.90
N LYS A 107 -11.62 21.34 -8.83
CA LYS A 107 -11.84 21.09 -10.28
C LYS A 107 -10.55 20.66 -11.02
N SER A 108 -9.38 20.88 -10.42
CA SER A 108 -8.09 20.62 -11.07
C SER A 108 -7.65 19.16 -10.89
N THR A 109 -7.16 18.56 -11.97
CA THR A 109 -6.52 17.23 -11.94
C THR A 109 -5.04 17.40 -11.65
N ILE A 110 -4.57 16.78 -10.57
CA ILE A 110 -3.17 16.80 -10.14
C ILE A 110 -2.40 15.67 -10.84
N ALA A 111 -3.00 14.48 -10.85
CA ALA A 111 -2.46 13.32 -11.56
C ALA A 111 -3.60 12.46 -12.08
N LYS A 112 -3.39 11.80 -13.21
CA LYS A 112 -4.33 10.87 -13.82
C LYS A 112 -3.55 9.90 -14.68
N GLU A 113 -3.59 8.63 -14.32
CA GLU A 113 -2.85 7.59 -15.03
C GLU A 113 -3.69 6.32 -15.13
N TYR A 114 -3.67 5.70 -16.30
CA TYR A 114 -4.25 4.38 -16.51
C TYR A 114 -3.39 3.32 -15.82
N TYR A 115 -4.01 2.21 -15.43
CA TYR A 115 -3.23 1.09 -14.87
C TYR A 115 -2.18 0.65 -15.89
N SER A 116 -0.93 0.53 -15.43
CA SER A 116 0.20 0.12 -16.26
C SER A 116 1.20 -0.66 -15.43
N THR A 117 2.07 -1.41 -16.08
CA THR A 117 3.15 -2.18 -15.44
C THR A 117 4.18 -1.31 -14.72
N SER A 118 4.21 0.00 -15.01
CA SER A 118 5.10 0.96 -14.35
C SER A 118 4.49 1.64 -13.12
N MET A 119 3.17 1.46 -12.92
CA MET A 119 2.44 2.01 -11.77
C MET A 119 2.72 1.15 -10.53
N GLN A 120 2.88 1.80 -9.38
CA GLN A 120 3.06 1.11 -8.09
C GLN A 120 2.08 1.63 -7.05
N LEU A 121 1.60 0.74 -6.18
CA LEU A 121 0.66 1.05 -5.11
C LEU A 121 0.81 0.09 -3.92
N CYS A 122 1.04 0.65 -2.73
CA CYS A 122 1.08 -0.08 -1.48
C CYS A 122 0.81 0.84 -0.27
N GLY A 123 0.64 0.28 0.92
CA GLY A 123 0.76 1.02 2.17
C GLY A 123 2.14 1.68 2.30
N VAL A 124 2.22 2.80 3.01
CA VAL A 124 3.51 3.49 3.20
C VAL A 124 4.43 2.64 4.08
N ARG A 125 5.69 2.51 3.64
CA ARG A 125 6.78 1.83 4.37
C ARG A 125 7.67 2.86 5.05
N GLY A 126 7.12 3.56 6.03
CA GLY A 126 7.72 4.72 6.71
C GLY A 126 6.66 5.73 7.16
N GLY A 127 7.07 6.86 7.76
CA GLY A 127 6.13 7.96 8.08
C GLY A 127 5.44 7.89 9.45
N GLY A 128 5.99 7.14 10.40
CA GLY A 128 5.54 7.19 11.81
C GLY A 128 4.12 6.67 12.03
N ASN A 129 3.43 7.26 13.01
CA ASN A 129 2.09 6.86 13.42
C ASN A 129 1.02 7.02 12.32
N ALA A 130 1.27 7.84 11.30
CA ALA A 130 0.35 8.06 10.18
C ALA A 130 0.40 6.94 9.12
N ALA A 131 1.40 6.04 9.17
CA ALA A 131 1.61 5.02 8.14
C ALA A 131 0.40 4.10 7.91
N ALA A 132 -0.37 3.82 8.97
CA ALA A 132 -1.56 2.97 8.90
C ALA A 132 -2.71 3.58 8.09
N GLN A 133 -2.75 4.91 7.97
CA GLN A 133 -3.77 5.64 7.23
C GLN A 133 -3.26 6.15 5.87
N ALA A 134 -1.97 5.95 5.58
CA ALA A 134 -1.38 6.44 4.34
C ALA A 134 -1.08 5.31 3.35
N LEU A 135 -1.18 5.61 2.07
CA LEU A 135 -0.66 4.77 0.98
C LEU A 135 0.35 5.54 0.14
N PHE A 136 1.25 4.79 -0.47
CA PHE A 136 2.14 5.25 -1.53
C PHE A 136 1.56 4.90 -2.89
N TRP A 137 1.49 5.89 -3.77
CA TRP A 137 1.08 5.72 -5.16
C TRP A 137 2.13 6.33 -6.09
N GLN A 138 2.82 5.50 -6.87
CA GLN A 138 3.59 5.95 -8.02
C GLN A 138 2.72 5.85 -9.27
N ALA A 139 2.24 6.99 -9.76
CA ALA A 139 1.40 7.04 -10.94
C ALA A 139 2.19 6.63 -12.20
N LYS A 140 3.42 7.12 -12.31
CA LYS A 140 4.43 6.74 -13.32
C LYS A 140 5.82 7.12 -12.81
N LYS A 141 6.87 6.73 -13.53
CA LYS A 141 8.25 7.10 -13.17
C LYS A 141 8.39 8.62 -13.00
N GLY A 142 8.90 9.04 -11.84
CA GLY A 142 9.08 10.46 -11.50
C GLY A 142 7.81 11.18 -11.03
N VAL A 143 6.66 10.49 -10.92
CA VAL A 143 5.40 11.04 -10.40
C VAL A 143 4.86 10.11 -9.32
N SER A 144 5.03 10.50 -8.05
CA SER A 144 4.58 9.73 -6.90
C SER A 144 3.97 10.59 -5.80
N PHE A 145 3.14 9.96 -4.98
CA PHE A 145 2.39 10.60 -3.91
C PHE A 145 2.36 9.71 -2.68
N VAL A 146 2.38 10.35 -1.50
CA VAL A 146 1.89 9.74 -0.28
C VAL A 146 0.56 10.39 0.09
N LEU A 147 -0.48 9.56 0.21
CA LEU A 147 -1.87 9.97 0.39
C LEU A 147 -2.37 9.45 1.74
N ALA A 148 -2.69 10.36 2.66
CA ALA A 148 -3.31 10.04 3.95
C ALA A 148 -4.84 10.05 3.82
N PHE A 149 -5.49 9.00 4.31
CA PHE A 149 -6.93 8.80 4.29
C PHE A 149 -7.55 9.13 5.63
N GLU A 150 -8.87 9.32 5.65
CA GLU A 150 -9.65 9.51 6.88
C GLU A 150 -9.53 8.31 7.85
N SER A 151 -9.30 7.09 7.34
CA SER A 151 -9.11 5.91 8.17
C SER A 151 -8.24 4.84 7.50
N ALA A 152 -7.69 3.93 8.31
CA ALA A 152 -6.97 2.76 7.82
C ALA A 152 -7.87 1.84 6.97
N ARG A 153 -9.19 1.82 7.27
CA ARG A 153 -10.17 1.04 6.50
C ARG A 153 -10.32 1.57 5.08
N GLU A 154 -10.45 2.89 4.92
CA GLU A 154 -10.54 3.54 3.60
C GLU A 154 -9.23 3.36 2.81
N ARG A 155 -8.08 3.55 3.48
CA ARG A 155 -6.75 3.28 2.89
C ARG A 155 -6.64 1.86 2.34
N ASN A 156 -7.01 0.85 3.14
CA ASN A 156 -6.94 -0.54 2.70
C ASN A 156 -7.99 -0.88 1.63
N ALA A 157 -9.19 -0.31 1.70
CA ALA A 157 -10.23 -0.48 0.68
C ALA A 157 -9.77 0.09 -0.67
N ALA A 158 -9.16 1.28 -0.67
CA ALA A 158 -8.61 1.89 -1.88
C ALA A 158 -7.49 1.04 -2.51
N ILE A 159 -6.58 0.48 -1.70
CA ILE A 159 -5.52 -0.43 -2.18
C ILE A 159 -6.14 -1.68 -2.80
N MET A 160 -7.03 -2.38 -2.10
CA MET A 160 -7.65 -3.61 -2.59
C MET A 160 -8.46 -3.36 -3.86
N LEU A 161 -9.25 -2.27 -3.90
CA LEU A 161 -10.06 -1.91 -5.05
C LEU A 161 -9.19 -1.58 -6.28
N ALA A 162 -8.13 -0.79 -6.10
CA ALA A 162 -7.22 -0.43 -7.19
C ALA A 162 -6.48 -1.67 -7.72
N ARG A 163 -6.03 -2.56 -6.84
CA ARG A 163 -5.43 -3.85 -7.23
C ARG A 163 -6.41 -4.72 -8.00
N ARG A 164 -7.68 -4.77 -7.58
CA ARG A 164 -8.72 -5.53 -8.28
C ARG A 164 -8.97 -4.99 -9.69
N PHE A 165 -9.17 -3.67 -9.83
CA PHE A 165 -9.38 -3.06 -11.15
C PHE A 165 -8.14 -3.16 -12.06
N ALA A 166 -6.94 -3.02 -11.51
CA ALA A 166 -5.71 -3.25 -12.26
C ALA A 166 -5.61 -4.71 -12.75
N PHE A 167 -5.97 -5.67 -11.91
CA PHE A 167 -6.00 -7.09 -12.28
C PHE A 167 -6.98 -7.36 -13.44
N ASP A 168 -8.17 -6.76 -13.41
CA ASP A 168 -9.14 -6.84 -14.53
C ASP A 168 -8.57 -6.23 -15.84
N CYS A 169 -7.54 -5.37 -15.74
CA CYS A 169 -6.78 -4.82 -16.86
C CYS A 169 -5.53 -5.66 -17.23
N ASN A 170 -5.36 -6.86 -16.67
CA ASN A 170 -4.15 -7.69 -16.75
C ASN A 170 -2.88 -7.03 -16.21
N ILE A 171 -3.02 -6.14 -15.22
CA ILE A 171 -1.91 -5.45 -14.56
C ILE A 171 -1.80 -5.93 -13.10
N MET A 172 -0.62 -6.44 -12.73
CA MET A 172 -0.30 -6.69 -11.33
C MET A 172 0.15 -5.39 -10.67
N LEU A 173 -0.77 -4.71 -9.98
CA LEU A 173 -0.45 -3.49 -9.24
C LEU A 173 0.05 -3.83 -7.83
N ALA A 174 1.31 -3.50 -7.55
CA ALA A 174 1.95 -3.80 -6.27
C ALA A 174 2.89 -2.67 -5.84
N GLY A 175 3.45 -2.74 -4.63
CA GLY A 175 4.47 -1.81 -4.17
C GLY A 175 5.83 -2.03 -4.84
N PRO A 176 6.80 -1.13 -4.60
CA PRO A 176 8.19 -1.37 -4.98
C PRO A 176 8.68 -2.70 -4.38
N ASP A 177 9.37 -3.51 -5.20
CA ASP A 177 9.98 -4.80 -4.80
C ASP A 177 9.00 -5.89 -4.34
N ASP A 178 7.68 -5.66 -4.44
CA ASP A 178 6.69 -6.70 -4.19
C ASP A 178 6.73 -7.75 -5.31
N ARG A 179 6.80 -9.01 -4.91
CA ARG A 179 6.65 -10.14 -5.82
C ARG A 179 5.18 -10.48 -5.97
N ALA A 180 4.80 -10.97 -7.15
CA ALA A 180 3.51 -11.62 -7.35
C ALA A 180 3.28 -12.65 -6.23
N PRO A 181 2.06 -12.78 -5.67
CA PRO A 181 1.70 -14.02 -5.01
C PRO A 181 1.98 -15.14 -6.03
N LEU A 182 2.88 -16.07 -5.69
CA LEU A 182 2.98 -17.31 -6.45
C LEU A 182 1.58 -17.92 -6.44
N GLY A 183 0.98 -18.09 -7.62
CA GLY A 183 -0.35 -18.63 -7.77
C GLY A 183 -0.46 -19.93 -6.96
N SER A 184 -1.48 -20.00 -6.11
CA SER A 184 -1.92 -21.24 -5.48
C SER A 184 -2.60 -22.13 -6.51
#